data_AF-A0A1V5I2U8-F1
#
_entry.id   AF-A0A1V5I2U8-F1
#
_cell.length_a   1.000
_cell.length_b   1.000
_cell.length_c   1.000
_cell.angle_alpha   90.00
_cell.angle_beta   90.00
_cell.angle_gamma   90.00
#
_symmetry.space_group_name_H-M   'P 1'
#
loop_
_entity.id
_entity.type
_entity.pdbx_description
1 polymer ?
#
loop_
_entity_poly.entity_id
_entity_poly.type
_entity_poly.pdbx_seq_one_letter_code
_entity_poly.pdbx_strand_id
1 'polypeptide(L)'
;MTSTSDASAFARRVAWLLGRYMKVQEELFKPSLGKILRIPGLYRPVDYGENRRILKELLSELSEVKSDIRRLRPGQEESVSTEDRFLGVLRRYVSQMGDAVEMLADICGRLKTRSEGGVYARAEYKRDMAELREAQRKHLDTGAALNEMLKELERGGA
;
A
#
# COMPACT_ATOMS: atom_id res chain seq x y z
N MET A 1 27.82 2.97 13.73
CA MET A 1 27.73 3.63 12.40
C MET A 1 26.83 2.82 11.44
N THR A 2 25.68 2.33 11.91
CA THR A 2 24.79 1.40 11.16
C THR A 2 23.41 1.99 10.85
N SER A 3 23.01 3.06 11.56
CA SER A 3 21.63 3.57 11.57
C SER A 3 21.11 3.98 10.18
N THR A 4 21.82 4.87 9.46
CA THR A 4 21.33 5.44 8.20
C THR A 4 21.17 4.40 7.07
N SER A 5 21.93 3.31 7.15
CA SER A 5 21.80 2.17 6.25
C SER A 5 20.43 1.49 6.40
N ASP A 6 19.98 1.29 7.63
CA ASP A 6 18.76 0.56 7.96
C ASP A 6 17.51 1.35 7.56
N ALA A 7 17.46 2.65 7.84
CA ALA A 7 16.36 3.52 7.41
C ALA A 7 16.21 3.54 5.87
N SER A 8 17.32 3.61 5.15
CA SER A 8 17.32 3.55 3.68
C SER A 8 16.86 2.19 3.15
N ALA A 9 17.17 1.10 3.86
CA ALA A 9 16.76 -0.26 3.49
C ALA A 9 15.25 -0.44 3.66
N PHE A 10 14.67 0.05 4.76
CA PHE A 10 13.20 0.04 4.94
C PHE A 10 12.50 0.88 3.90
N ALA A 11 13.00 2.09 3.62
CA ALA A 11 12.42 2.96 2.60
C ALA A 11 12.37 2.27 1.23
N ARG A 12 13.46 1.60 0.82
CA ARG A 12 13.51 0.82 -0.43
C ARG A 12 12.55 -0.36 -0.42
N ARG A 13 12.48 -1.12 0.68
CA ARG A 13 11.54 -2.25 0.82
C ARG A 13 10.10 -1.77 0.72
N VAL A 14 9.75 -0.67 1.37
CA VAL A 14 8.42 -0.05 1.32
C VAL A 14 8.10 0.47 -0.09
N ALA A 15 9.05 1.11 -0.77
CA ALA A 15 8.87 1.56 -2.15
C ALA A 15 8.60 0.39 -3.12
N TRP A 16 9.28 -0.74 -2.93
CA TRP A 16 9.02 -1.95 -3.70
C TRP A 16 7.61 -2.52 -3.44
N LEU A 17 7.17 -2.56 -2.18
CA LEU A 17 5.80 -2.94 -1.82
C LEU A 17 4.76 -1.99 -2.43
N LEU A 18 5.01 -0.68 -2.42
CA LEU A 18 4.15 0.30 -3.09
C LEU A 18 4.02 0.00 -4.58
N GLY A 19 5.13 -0.31 -5.26
CA GLY A 19 5.10 -0.68 -6.68
C GLY A 19 4.23 -1.91 -6.95
N ARG A 20 4.23 -2.92 -6.07
CA ARG A 20 3.33 -4.08 -6.17
C ARG A 20 1.87 -3.70 -5.95
N TYR A 21 1.58 -2.87 -4.95
CA TYR A 21 0.23 -2.36 -4.72
C TYR A 21 -0.31 -1.58 -5.93
N MET A 22 0.50 -0.70 -6.52
CA MET A 22 0.12 0.07 -7.72
C MET A 22 -0.16 -0.84 -8.92
N LYS A 23 0.63 -1.91 -9.12
CA LYS A 23 0.37 -2.89 -10.19
C LYS A 23 -1.01 -3.54 -10.05
N VAL A 24 -1.40 -3.93 -8.83
CA VAL A 24 -2.74 -4.47 -8.56
C VAL A 24 -3.81 -3.42 -8.88
N GLN A 25 -3.62 -2.17 -8.48
CA GLN A 25 -4.57 -1.10 -8.82
C GLN A 25 -4.70 -0.86 -10.32
N GLU A 26 -3.59 -0.88 -11.06
CA GLU A 26 -3.61 -0.78 -12.52
C GLU A 26 -4.35 -1.97 -13.14
N GLU A 27 -4.08 -3.18 -12.67
CA GLU A 27 -4.76 -4.38 -13.14
C GLU A 27 -6.26 -4.35 -12.85
N LEU A 28 -6.70 -3.78 -11.73
CA LEU A 28 -8.12 -3.69 -11.38
C LEU A 28 -8.81 -2.54 -12.14
N PHE A 29 -8.24 -1.35 -12.13
CA PHE A 29 -8.94 -0.11 -12.51
C PHE A 29 -8.54 0.48 -13.86
N LYS A 30 -7.38 0.13 -14.41
CA LYS A 30 -6.94 0.71 -15.69
C LYS A 30 -7.83 0.18 -16.83
N PRO A 31 -8.45 1.07 -17.63
CA PRO A 31 -9.15 0.66 -18.84
C PRO A 31 -8.11 0.17 -19.85
N SER A 32 -7.98 -1.15 -20.00
CA SER A 32 -7.20 -1.74 -21.09
C SER A 32 -8.13 -2.11 -22.23
N LEU A 33 -7.66 -1.98 -23.47
CA LEU A 33 -8.43 -2.31 -24.67
C LEU A 33 -8.96 -3.76 -24.65
N GLY A 34 -8.23 -4.70 -24.02
CA GLY A 34 -8.69 -6.08 -23.81
C GLY A 34 -9.80 -6.27 -22.75
N LYS A 35 -10.05 -5.29 -21.88
CA LYS A 35 -11.21 -5.26 -20.98
C LYS A 35 -12.44 -4.61 -21.62
N ILE A 36 -12.22 -3.73 -22.60
CA ILE A 36 -13.27 -2.91 -23.24
C ILE A 36 -13.82 -3.62 -24.49
N LEU A 37 -12.96 -4.31 -25.25
CA LEU A 37 -13.37 -5.06 -26.44
C LEU A 37 -13.57 -6.54 -26.07
N ARG A 38 -14.83 -6.97 -26.01
CA ARG A 38 -15.23 -8.40 -25.97
C ARG A 38 -14.98 -9.05 -27.33
N ILE A 39 -13.72 -9.12 -27.75
CA ILE A 39 -13.32 -9.93 -28.91
C ILE A 39 -13.14 -11.38 -28.39
N PRO A 40 -13.84 -12.38 -28.94
CA PRO A 40 -13.62 -13.78 -28.61
C PRO A 40 -12.12 -14.13 -28.76
N GLY A 41 -11.48 -14.57 -27.68
CA GLY A 41 -10.05 -14.91 -27.64
C GLY A 41 -9.08 -13.82 -27.14
N LEU A 42 -9.51 -12.55 -27.01
CA LEU A 42 -8.68 -11.46 -26.46
C LEU A 42 -9.22 -10.86 -25.14
N TYR A 43 -10.44 -11.20 -24.74
CA TYR A 43 -11.00 -10.79 -23.46
C TYR A 43 -10.34 -11.58 -22.32
N ARG A 44 -9.54 -10.89 -21.49
CA ARG A 44 -9.02 -11.46 -20.24
C ARG A 44 -9.84 -10.90 -19.07
N PRO A 45 -10.72 -11.71 -18.45
CA PRO A 45 -11.45 -11.27 -17.27
C PRO A 45 -10.46 -10.94 -16.14
N VAL A 46 -10.82 -9.93 -15.34
CA VAL A 46 -10.05 -9.58 -14.14
C VAL A 46 -10.14 -10.73 -13.15
N ASP A 47 -9.00 -11.27 -12.73
CA ASP A 47 -8.95 -12.31 -11.71
C ASP A 47 -8.94 -11.66 -10.33
N TYR A 48 -10.13 -11.41 -9.78
CA TYR A 48 -10.28 -10.85 -8.44
C TYR A 48 -9.75 -11.79 -7.34
N GLY A 49 -9.70 -13.10 -7.60
CA GLY A 49 -9.19 -14.08 -6.65
C GLY A 49 -7.67 -13.95 -6.50
N GLU A 50 -6.97 -13.91 -7.62
CA GLU A 50 -5.53 -13.74 -7.67
C GLU A 50 -5.10 -12.36 -7.12
N ASN A 51 -5.79 -11.28 -7.54
CA ASN A 51 -5.52 -9.95 -7.01
C ASN A 51 -5.72 -9.89 -5.49
N ARG A 52 -6.77 -10.54 -4.94
CA ARG A 52 -6.97 -10.65 -3.49
C ARG A 52 -5.84 -11.41 -2.81
N ARG A 53 -5.35 -12.51 -3.41
CA ARG A 53 -4.22 -13.29 -2.87
C ARG A 53 -2.96 -12.43 -2.77
N ILE A 54 -2.61 -11.73 -3.85
CA ILE A 54 -1.46 -10.81 -3.90
C ILE A 54 -1.58 -9.72 -2.83
N LEU A 55 -2.77 -9.14 -2.65
CA LEU A 55 -2.99 -8.12 -1.62
C LEU A 55 -2.82 -8.68 -0.19
N LYS A 56 -3.27 -9.91 0.07
CA LYS A 56 -3.05 -10.56 1.37
C LYS A 56 -1.59 -10.86 1.67
N GLU A 57 -0.83 -11.28 0.67
CA GLU A 57 0.63 -11.43 0.79
C GLU A 57 1.27 -10.09 1.12
N LEU A 58 0.87 -9.04 0.41
CA LEU A 58 1.36 -7.69 0.63
C LEU A 58 1.01 -7.17 2.03
N LEU A 59 -0.16 -7.50 2.60
CA LEU A 59 -0.49 -7.20 4.00
C LEU A 59 0.46 -7.89 4.98
N SER A 60 0.79 -9.16 4.75
CA SER A 60 1.76 -9.89 5.58
C SER A 60 3.11 -9.19 5.56
N GLU A 61 3.61 -8.84 4.38
CA GLU A 61 4.91 -8.19 4.21
C GLU A 61 4.93 -6.77 4.81
N LEU A 62 3.84 -6.00 4.69
CA LEU A 62 3.73 -4.70 5.35
C LEU A 62 3.72 -4.84 6.88
N SER A 63 3.07 -5.88 7.41
CA SER A 63 3.04 -6.18 8.85
C SER A 63 4.43 -6.55 9.37
N GLU A 64 5.19 -7.33 8.60
CA GLU A 64 6.59 -7.65 8.90
C GLU A 64 7.44 -6.39 8.94
N VAL A 65 7.38 -5.55 7.90
CA VAL A 65 8.13 -4.28 7.86
C VAL A 65 7.78 -3.39 9.06
N LYS A 66 6.49 -3.26 9.38
CA LYS A 66 6.02 -2.48 10.54
C LYS A 66 6.60 -3.02 11.85
N SER A 67 6.70 -4.34 11.98
CA SER A 67 7.25 -5.02 13.15
C SER A 67 8.77 -4.84 13.24
N ASP A 68 9.47 -4.96 12.12
CA ASP A 68 10.93 -4.76 12.03
C ASP A 68 11.31 -3.32 12.42
N ILE A 69 10.60 -2.31 11.88
CA ILE A 69 10.80 -0.91 12.26
C ILE A 69 10.53 -0.70 13.75
N ARG A 70 9.52 -1.37 14.33
CA ARG A 70 9.21 -1.28 15.76
C ARG A 70 10.31 -1.91 16.63
N ARG A 71 10.94 -3.01 16.19
CA ARG A 71 12.02 -3.69 16.92
C ARG A 71 13.30 -2.85 16.96
N LEU A 72 13.57 -2.09 15.91
CA LEU A 72 14.69 -1.14 15.88
C LEU A 72 14.51 0.05 16.81
N ARG A 73 13.27 0.39 17.18
CA ARG A 73 12.97 1.48 18.11
C ARG A 73 11.94 1.09 19.18
N PRO A 74 12.35 0.35 20.21
CA PRO A 74 11.50 0.02 21.36
C PRO A 74 11.45 1.20 22.34
N GLY A 75 10.64 2.23 22.05
CA GLY A 75 10.35 3.30 23.02
C GLY A 75 11.23 4.55 22.92
N GLN A 76 10.77 5.61 23.58
CA GLN A 76 11.23 7.00 23.47
C GLN A 76 12.41 7.24 24.42
N GLU A 77 13.60 7.52 23.89
CA GLU A 77 14.69 8.17 24.64
C GLU A 77 14.87 9.63 24.15
N GLU A 78 15.38 10.46 25.06
CA GLU A 78 15.18 11.92 25.17
C GLU A 78 15.81 12.78 24.06
N SER A 79 16.45 12.18 23.05
CA SER A 79 16.88 12.87 21.84
C SER A 79 16.45 12.10 20.59
N VAL A 80 15.27 12.41 20.06
CA VAL A 80 14.76 11.81 18.82
C VAL A 80 15.60 12.35 17.65
N SER A 81 16.48 11.51 17.11
CA SER A 81 17.24 11.87 15.91
C SER A 81 16.28 12.11 14.72
N THR A 82 16.75 12.83 13.69
CA THR A 82 15.98 12.99 12.44
C THR A 82 15.64 11.63 11.82
N GLU A 83 16.53 10.65 11.98
CA GLU A 83 16.34 9.28 11.51
C GLU A 83 15.23 8.54 12.28
N ASP A 84 15.19 8.69 13.61
CA ASP A 84 14.12 8.12 14.44
C ASP A 84 12.74 8.70 14.10
N ARG A 85 12.72 9.99 13.75
CA ARG A 85 11.52 10.66 13.26
C ARG A 85 11.11 10.07 11.92
N PHE A 86 12.05 9.92 10.98
CA PHE A 86 11.81 9.32 9.68
C PHE A 86 11.24 7.90 9.82
N LEU A 87 11.86 7.03 10.61
CA LEU A 87 11.38 5.67 10.88
C LEU A 87 9.98 5.66 11.53
N GLY A 88 9.71 6.59 12.44
CA GLY A 88 8.39 6.76 13.04
C GLY A 88 7.31 7.11 12.00
N VAL A 89 7.61 8.03 11.09
CA VAL A 89 6.71 8.41 9.99
C VAL A 89 6.58 7.27 8.97
N LEU A 90 7.67 6.54 8.67
CA LEU A 90 7.67 5.40 7.76
C LEU A 90 6.78 4.27 8.30
N ARG A 91 6.85 3.99 9.61
CA ARG A 91 5.96 3.03 10.26
C ARG A 91 4.49 3.44 10.16
N ARG A 92 4.20 4.74 10.33
CA ARG A 92 2.84 5.28 10.15
C ARG A 92 2.37 5.11 8.70
N TYR A 93 3.22 5.44 7.73
CA TYR A 93 2.96 5.25 6.31
C TYR A 93 2.62 3.78 6.00
N VAL A 94 3.46 2.84 6.44
CA VAL A 94 3.25 1.40 6.25
C VAL A 94 1.93 0.94 6.86
N SER A 95 1.57 1.45 8.03
CA SER A 95 0.28 1.12 8.66
C SER A 95 -0.90 1.61 7.81
N GLN A 96 -0.89 2.88 7.38
CA GLN A 96 -1.97 3.45 6.58
C GLN A 96 -2.07 2.82 5.19
N MET A 97 -0.93 2.45 4.60
CA MET A 97 -0.89 1.68 3.37
C MET A 97 -1.51 0.29 3.58
N GLY A 98 -1.24 -0.36 4.72
CA GLY A 98 -1.88 -1.61 5.12
C GLY A 98 -3.41 -1.50 5.13
N ASP A 99 -3.96 -0.47 5.76
CA ASP A 99 -5.41 -0.24 5.81
C ASP A 99 -6.01 -0.13 4.38
N ALA A 100 -5.33 0.60 3.48
CA ALA A 100 -5.78 0.74 2.08
C ALA A 100 -5.67 -0.57 1.27
N VAL A 101 -4.67 -1.40 1.57
CA VAL A 101 -4.50 -2.71 0.93
C VAL A 101 -5.57 -3.69 1.41
N GLU A 102 -5.90 -3.66 2.70
CA GLU A 102 -6.95 -4.49 3.29
C GLU A 102 -8.32 -4.18 2.69
N MET A 103 -8.68 -2.89 2.63
CA MET A 103 -9.92 -2.45 1.97
C MET A 103 -9.98 -2.92 0.50
N LEU A 104 -8.87 -2.82 -0.23
CA LEU A 104 -8.85 -3.28 -1.63
C LEU A 104 -8.98 -4.81 -1.73
N ALA A 105 -8.39 -5.57 -0.80
CA ALA A 105 -8.52 -7.02 -0.75
C ALA A 105 -9.95 -7.47 -0.48
N ASP A 106 -10.67 -6.75 0.38
CA ASP A 106 -12.08 -6.98 0.67
C ASP A 106 -12.97 -6.64 -0.51
N ILE A 107 -12.71 -5.52 -1.18
CA ILE A 107 -13.40 -5.15 -2.43
C ILE A 107 -13.20 -6.24 -3.49
N CYS A 108 -11.96 -6.75 -3.67
CA CYS A 108 -11.69 -7.87 -4.56
C CYS A 108 -12.47 -9.13 -4.17
N GLY A 109 -12.58 -9.43 -2.87
CA GLY A 109 -13.40 -10.53 -2.37
C GLY A 109 -14.87 -10.39 -2.77
N ARG A 110 -15.46 -9.21 -2.54
CA ARG A 110 -16.86 -8.92 -2.88
C ARG A 110 -17.10 -8.93 -4.40
N LEU A 111 -16.16 -8.41 -5.19
CA LEU A 111 -16.21 -8.45 -6.65
C LEU A 111 -16.14 -9.88 -7.19
N LYS A 112 -15.30 -10.74 -6.59
CA LYS A 112 -15.26 -12.17 -6.90
C LYS A 112 -16.62 -12.83 -6.62
N THR A 113 -17.17 -12.65 -5.42
CA THR A 113 -18.50 -13.19 -5.07
C THR A 113 -19.57 -12.73 -6.07
N ARG A 114 -19.56 -11.46 -6.47
CA ARG A 114 -20.48 -10.95 -7.50
C ARG A 114 -20.27 -11.61 -8.87
N SER A 115 -19.02 -11.84 -9.28
CA SER A 115 -18.72 -12.50 -10.55
C SER A 115 -19.17 -13.97 -10.60
N GLU A 116 -19.29 -14.61 -9.42
CA GLU A 116 -19.75 -15.99 -9.25
C GLU A 116 -21.28 -16.10 -9.02
N GLY A 117 -22.02 -14.99 -9.15
CA GLY A 117 -23.49 -14.95 -9.03
C GLY A 117 -24.02 -14.46 -7.68
N GLY A 118 -23.15 -14.09 -6.74
CA GLY A 118 -23.53 -13.50 -5.46
C GLY A 118 -23.91 -12.01 -5.55
N VAL A 119 -24.27 -11.42 -4.41
CA VAL A 119 -24.74 -10.02 -4.32
C VAL A 119 -23.61 -9.11 -3.85
N TYR A 120 -23.37 -8.04 -4.60
CA TYR A 120 -22.59 -6.89 -4.16
C TYR A 120 -23.19 -5.66 -4.84
N ALA A 121 -24.02 -4.93 -4.10
CA ALA A 121 -24.85 -3.89 -4.70
C ALA A 121 -24.01 -2.70 -5.15
N ARG A 122 -24.48 -2.00 -6.19
CA ARG A 122 -23.78 -0.83 -6.74
C ARG A 122 -23.57 0.28 -5.69
N ALA A 123 -24.53 0.45 -4.77
CA ALA A 123 -24.43 1.42 -3.69
C ALA A 123 -23.32 1.05 -2.68
N GLU A 124 -23.22 -0.23 -2.33
CA GLU A 124 -22.15 -0.76 -1.47
C GLU A 124 -20.79 -0.56 -2.13
N TYR A 125 -20.66 -0.95 -3.40
CA TYR A 125 -19.43 -0.73 -4.17
C TYR A 125 -19.02 0.75 -4.19
N LYS A 126 -19.97 1.68 -4.37
CA LYS A 126 -19.67 3.11 -4.38
C LYS A 126 -19.14 3.59 -3.03
N ARG A 127 -19.71 3.11 -1.92
CA ARG A 127 -19.28 3.43 -0.55
C ARG A 127 -17.89 2.85 -0.27
N ASP A 128 -17.68 1.57 -0.54
CA ASP A 128 -16.40 0.91 -0.32
C ASP A 128 -15.27 1.60 -1.12
N MET A 129 -15.55 2.00 -2.37
CA MET A 129 -14.61 2.77 -3.18
C MET A 129 -14.38 4.20 -2.68
N ALA A 130 -15.31 4.80 -1.93
CA ALA A 130 -15.12 6.10 -1.32
C ALA A 130 -14.21 5.99 -0.08
N GLU A 131 -14.47 4.99 0.77
CA GLU A 131 -13.65 4.66 1.94
C GLU A 131 -12.21 4.30 1.53
N LEU A 132 -12.04 3.48 0.48
CA LEU A 132 -10.73 3.16 -0.08
C LEU A 132 -9.97 4.42 -0.52
N ARG A 133 -10.62 5.36 -1.21
CA ARG A 133 -9.97 6.62 -1.63
C ARG A 133 -9.55 7.48 -0.44
N GLU A 134 -10.34 7.46 0.64
CA GLU A 134 -9.95 8.15 1.87
C GLU A 134 -8.72 7.50 2.52
N ALA A 135 -8.69 6.17 2.63
CA ALA A 135 -7.53 5.44 3.14
C ALA A 135 -6.28 5.69 2.27
N GLN A 136 -6.45 5.71 0.94
CA GLN A 136 -5.37 6.02 0.00
C GLN A 136 -4.80 7.43 0.21
N ARG A 137 -5.67 8.43 0.38
CA ARG A 137 -5.25 9.80 0.67
C ARG A 137 -4.38 9.87 1.92
N LYS A 138 -4.78 9.19 3.00
CA LYS A 138 -4.04 9.20 4.28
C LYS A 138 -2.58 8.73 4.14
N HIS A 139 -2.32 7.66 3.38
CA HIS A 139 -0.94 7.20 3.21
C HIS A 139 -0.18 8.05 2.18
N LEU A 140 -0.84 8.63 1.16
CA LEU A 140 -0.21 9.58 0.24
C LEU A 140 0.29 10.84 0.96
N ASP A 141 -0.52 11.40 1.86
CA ASP A 141 -0.16 12.57 2.66
C ASP A 141 1.07 12.29 3.54
N THR A 142 1.11 11.12 4.20
CA THR A 142 2.28 10.69 4.97
C THR A 142 3.49 10.42 4.07
N GLY A 143 3.28 9.90 2.85
CA GLY A 143 4.33 9.68 1.86
C GLY A 143 4.98 10.99 1.38
N ALA A 144 4.17 12.05 1.20
CA ALA A 144 4.69 13.38 0.90
C ALA A 144 5.58 13.91 2.04
N ALA A 145 5.17 13.73 3.29
CA ALA A 145 5.98 14.09 4.45
C ALA A 145 7.30 13.31 4.51
N LEU A 146 7.31 12.02 4.16
CA LEU A 146 8.54 11.22 4.07
C LEU A 146 9.50 11.74 3.01
N ASN A 147 8.99 12.14 1.85
CA ASN A 147 9.82 12.69 0.78
C ASN A 147 10.50 14.01 1.21
N GLU A 148 9.80 14.88 1.93
CA GLU A 148 10.41 16.10 2.47
C GLU A 148 11.47 15.79 3.53
N MET A 149 11.21 14.85 4.44
CA MET A 149 12.20 14.43 5.44
C MET A 149 13.45 13.80 4.79
N LEU A 150 13.28 13.06 3.69
CA LEU A 150 14.41 12.48 2.95
C LEU A 150 15.29 13.58 2.35
N LYS A 151 14.69 14.61 1.75
CA LYS A 151 15.43 15.78 1.22
C LYS A 151 16.18 16.53 2.32
N GLU A 152 15.60 16.65 3.52
CA GLU A 152 16.27 17.28 4.67
C GLU A 152 17.47 16.46 5.15
N LEU A 153 17.34 15.13 5.22
CA LEU A 153 18.43 14.22 5.57
C LEU A 153 19.59 14.29 4.56
N GLU A 154 19.27 14.36 3.27
CA GLU A 154 20.28 14.50 2.20
C GLU A 154 21.00 15.85 2.24
N ARG A 155 20.32 16.93 2.66
CA ARG A 155 20.90 18.28 2.78
C ARG A 155 21.71 18.50 4.06
N GLY A 156 21.33 17.87 5.16
CA GLY A 156 22.03 18.00 6.45
C GLY A 156 23.27 17.11 6.60
N GLY A 157 23.52 16.21 5.65
CA GLY A 157 24.70 15.35 5.58
C GLY A 157 25.78 15.80 4.58
N ALA A 158 25.65 17.00 4.00
CA ALA A 158 26.59 17.61 3.06
C ALA A 158 27.43 18.72 3.71
#